data_AF-A0A9D9QCG9-F1
#
_entry.id   AF-A0A9D9QCG9-F1
#
_cell.length_a   1.000
_cell.length_b   1.000
_cell.length_c   1.000
_cell.angle_alpha   90.00
_cell.angle_beta   90.00
_cell.angle_gamma   90.00
#
_symmetry.space_group_name_H-M   'P 1'
#
loop_
_entity.id
_entity.type
_entity.pdbx_description
1 polymer ?
#
loop_
_entity_poly.entity_id
_entity_poly.type
_entity_poly.pdbx_seq_one_letter_code
_entity_poly.pdbx_strand_id
1 'polypeptide(L)'
;MNVESIMQNLEKKHPGEAEYLQAVREVLESIKDVYNQHPEFEKAKIIERIVEPERITTFRVPWVDDKGEVQVNIGYRVQFNSAIGPYKGGLRFHPSVNLSILKFLGFEQTFKNALTTLPMGGGKGGSDFAPRGKSDAEIMRFCQAFMCELFKVIGPDMDVPAGDIGVGGREIGYLFGMYKKLTSQFHGATLTGKGLEWGGSILRPEATGFGALYFVNHMMKTHGLDINGKTVALSGFGNVAWGAAKKATELGAKVITISGPDGYIYDPAGLDDEKIEYLLELRASGNDVCQPYEEEFEGSTFFPNKKP
;
A
#
# COMPACT_ATOMS: atom_id res chain seq x y z
N MET A 1 -2.04 7.28 30.31
CA MET A 1 -1.22 6.15 29.81
C MET A 1 0.24 6.30 30.22
N ASN A 2 0.87 5.18 30.55
CA ASN A 2 2.32 5.05 30.65
C ASN A 2 2.80 4.25 29.42
N VAL A 3 3.36 4.95 28.43
CA VAL A 3 3.78 4.34 27.14
C VAL A 3 4.80 3.22 27.38
N GLU A 4 5.79 3.43 28.23
CA GLU A 4 6.81 2.42 28.53
C GLU A 4 6.21 1.14 29.10
N SER A 5 5.26 1.26 30.03
CA SER A 5 4.60 0.08 30.59
C SER A 5 3.79 -0.69 29.54
N ILE A 6 3.13 0.02 28.61
CA ILE A 6 2.36 -0.60 27.51
C ILE A 6 3.31 -1.28 26.53
N MET A 7 4.39 -0.61 26.13
CA MET A 7 5.39 -1.14 25.21
C MET A 7 6.09 -2.37 25.79
N GLN A 8 6.50 -2.36 27.07
CA GLN A 8 7.08 -3.53 27.71
C GLN A 8 6.15 -4.74 27.72
N ASN A 9 4.85 -4.53 27.89
CA ASN A 9 3.87 -5.61 27.83
C ASN A 9 3.66 -6.11 26.39
N LEU A 10 3.64 -5.21 25.41
CA LEU A 10 3.53 -5.56 23.99
C LEU A 10 4.77 -6.30 23.49
N GLU A 11 5.97 -5.86 23.84
CA GLU A 11 7.24 -6.51 23.50
C GLU A 11 7.30 -7.94 24.04
N LYS A 12 6.81 -8.18 25.26
CA LYS A 12 6.70 -9.53 25.83
C LYS A 12 5.69 -10.40 25.09
N LYS A 13 4.59 -9.81 24.60
CA LYS A 13 3.51 -10.53 23.91
C LYS A 13 3.83 -10.82 22.45
N HIS A 14 4.54 -9.90 21.78
CA HIS A 14 4.85 -9.92 20.35
C HIS A 14 6.37 -9.84 20.12
N PRO A 15 7.16 -10.81 20.63
CA PRO A 15 8.61 -10.77 20.52
C PRO A 15 9.07 -10.87 19.06
N GLY A 16 10.03 -10.03 18.67
CA GLY A 16 10.63 -10.04 17.33
C GLY A 16 9.84 -9.27 16.26
N GLU A 17 8.72 -8.63 16.61
CA GLU A 17 7.93 -7.82 15.68
C GLU A 17 8.35 -6.34 15.67
N ALA A 18 9.60 -6.07 15.30
CA ALA A 18 10.22 -4.75 15.45
C ALA A 18 9.48 -3.63 14.69
N GLU A 19 9.07 -3.87 13.45
CA GLU A 19 8.33 -2.90 12.64
C GLU A 19 6.98 -2.54 13.27
N TYR A 20 6.26 -3.54 13.79
CA TYR A 20 4.98 -3.34 14.45
C TYR A 20 5.15 -2.58 15.77
N LEU A 21 6.10 -2.97 16.61
CA LEU A 21 6.36 -2.34 17.90
C LEU A 21 6.83 -0.88 17.73
N GLN A 22 7.63 -0.60 16.71
CA GLN A 22 8.04 0.77 16.36
C GLN A 22 6.82 1.64 16.06
N ALA A 23 5.94 1.20 15.16
CA ALA A 23 4.77 2.00 14.77
C ALA A 23 3.79 2.22 15.93
N VAL A 24 3.60 1.22 16.79
CA VAL A 24 2.79 1.41 18.01
C VAL A 24 3.40 2.48 18.89
N ARG A 25 4.71 2.41 19.19
CA ARG A 25 5.40 3.39 20.01
C ARG A 25 5.22 4.81 19.47
N GLU A 26 5.50 5.03 18.18
CA GLU A 26 5.41 6.35 17.54
C GLU A 26 3.99 6.94 17.64
N VAL A 27 2.96 6.12 17.40
CA VAL A 27 1.56 6.57 17.56
C VAL A 27 1.25 6.88 19.02
N LEU A 28 1.59 6.01 19.97
CA LEU A 28 1.28 6.21 21.39
C LEU A 28 1.97 7.46 21.96
N GLU A 29 3.21 7.72 21.55
CA GLU A 29 3.93 8.94 21.94
C GLU A 29 3.24 10.20 21.40
N SER A 30 2.73 10.15 20.16
CA SER A 30 2.06 11.29 19.52
C SER A 30 0.71 11.67 20.14
N ILE A 31 -0.02 10.70 20.72
CA ILE A 31 -1.37 10.92 21.26
C ILE A 31 -1.43 10.96 22.79
N LYS A 32 -0.29 10.74 23.47
CA LYS A 32 -0.20 10.58 24.93
C LYS A 32 -0.91 11.69 25.70
N ASP A 33 -0.63 12.93 25.35
CA ASP A 33 -1.12 14.10 26.08
C ASP A 33 -2.62 14.30 25.91
N VAL A 34 -3.14 14.05 24.71
CA VAL A 34 -4.58 14.10 24.43
C VAL A 34 -5.28 12.98 25.19
N TYR A 35 -4.80 11.74 25.08
CA TYR A 35 -5.40 10.60 25.76
C TYR A 35 -5.47 10.79 27.29
N ASN A 36 -4.45 11.38 27.90
CA ASN A 36 -4.41 11.63 29.35
C ASN A 36 -5.45 12.66 29.83
N GLN A 37 -6.01 13.47 28.92
CA GLN A 37 -7.10 14.40 29.23
C GLN A 37 -8.47 13.70 29.28
N HIS A 38 -8.54 12.42 28.89
CA HIS A 38 -9.78 11.63 28.79
C HIS A 38 -9.74 10.40 29.72
N PRO A 39 -10.05 10.54 31.02
CA PRO A 39 -10.09 9.42 31.97
C PRO A 39 -11.03 8.29 31.54
N GLU A 40 -12.07 8.61 30.78
CA GLU A 40 -13.00 7.65 30.19
C GLU A 40 -12.32 6.68 29.19
N PHE A 41 -11.28 7.13 28.48
CA PHE A 41 -10.53 6.28 27.56
C PHE A 41 -9.71 5.23 28.30
N GLU A 42 -9.09 5.63 29.41
CA GLU A 42 -8.35 4.73 30.30
C GLU A 42 -9.30 3.72 30.96
N LYS A 43 -10.45 4.18 31.47
CA LYS A 43 -11.45 3.30 32.07
C LYS A 43 -11.93 2.24 31.07
N ALA A 44 -12.03 2.61 29.79
CA ALA A 44 -12.42 1.72 28.71
C ALA A 44 -11.25 0.94 28.09
N LYS A 45 -10.01 1.10 28.59
CA LYS A 45 -8.79 0.45 28.07
C LYS A 45 -8.68 0.56 26.55
N ILE A 46 -8.84 1.78 26.03
CA ILE A 46 -8.86 1.99 24.58
C ILE A 46 -7.49 1.66 23.98
N ILE A 47 -6.38 2.05 24.61
CA ILE A 47 -5.04 1.76 24.07
C ILE A 47 -4.79 0.26 24.04
N GLU A 48 -5.06 -0.46 25.11
CA GLU A 48 -4.79 -1.89 25.19
C GLU A 48 -5.61 -2.69 24.19
N ARG A 49 -6.79 -2.20 23.81
CA ARG A 49 -7.61 -2.80 22.76
C ARG A 49 -7.16 -2.39 21.37
N ILE A 50 -6.87 -1.11 21.12
CA ILE A 50 -6.58 -0.60 19.77
C ILE A 50 -5.22 -1.04 19.25
N VAL A 51 -4.28 -1.41 20.12
CA VAL A 51 -2.98 -1.97 19.70
C VAL A 51 -3.11 -3.45 19.35
N GLU A 52 -4.10 -4.18 19.85
CA GLU A 52 -4.24 -5.60 19.50
C GLU A 52 -5.17 -5.76 18.27
N PRO A 53 -4.75 -6.46 17.20
CA PRO A 53 -5.64 -6.73 16.07
C PRO A 53 -6.88 -7.51 16.50
N GLU A 54 -8.05 -7.14 15.98
CA GLU A 54 -9.30 -7.88 16.22
C GLU A 54 -9.22 -9.34 15.74
N ARG A 55 -8.58 -9.57 14.59
CA ARG A 55 -8.36 -10.92 14.04
C ARG A 55 -7.11 -10.99 13.16
N ILE A 56 -6.37 -12.08 13.29
CA ILE A 56 -5.26 -12.44 12.39
C ILE A 56 -5.56 -13.81 11.80
N THR A 57 -5.51 -13.94 10.48
CA THR A 57 -5.65 -15.21 9.77
C THR A 57 -4.34 -15.49 9.03
N THR A 58 -3.67 -16.58 9.38
CA THR A 58 -2.48 -17.09 8.70
C THR A 58 -2.82 -18.43 8.06
N PHE A 59 -2.46 -18.63 6.80
CA PHE A 59 -2.85 -19.82 6.04
C PHE A 59 -1.77 -20.22 5.04
N ARG A 60 -1.73 -21.51 4.71
CA ARG A 60 -0.83 -22.06 3.70
C ARG A 60 -1.40 -21.86 2.31
N VAL A 61 -0.55 -21.52 1.34
CA VAL A 61 -0.92 -21.31 -0.06
C VAL A 61 -0.09 -22.23 -0.96
N PRO A 62 -0.55 -23.47 -1.20
CA PRO A 62 0.10 -24.38 -2.14
C PRO A 62 -0.33 -24.08 -3.58
N TRP A 63 0.62 -24.06 -4.52
CA TRP A 63 0.37 -23.84 -5.95
C TRP A 63 1.40 -24.59 -6.79
N VAL A 64 1.21 -24.65 -8.11
CA VAL A 64 2.10 -25.37 -9.04
C VAL A 64 2.71 -24.37 -10.02
N ASP A 65 4.02 -24.40 -10.18
CA ASP A 65 4.74 -23.53 -11.11
C ASP A 65 4.66 -24.04 -12.57
N ASP A 66 5.21 -23.29 -13.53
CA ASP A 66 5.15 -23.68 -14.94
C ASP A 66 5.98 -24.93 -15.28
N LYS A 67 6.84 -25.38 -14.38
CA LYS A 67 7.62 -26.63 -14.51
C LYS A 67 6.88 -27.83 -13.93
N GLY A 68 5.70 -27.61 -13.32
CA GLY A 68 4.93 -28.65 -12.65
C GLY A 68 5.37 -28.90 -11.19
N GLU A 69 6.27 -28.07 -10.65
CA GLU A 69 6.75 -28.23 -9.28
C GLU A 69 5.78 -27.58 -8.28
N VAL A 70 5.59 -28.25 -7.15
CA VAL A 70 4.74 -27.74 -6.07
C VAL A 70 5.52 -26.70 -5.26
N GLN A 71 4.94 -25.51 -5.18
CA GLN A 71 5.44 -24.39 -4.40
C GLN A 71 4.52 -24.14 -3.20
N VAL A 72 5.08 -23.66 -2.10
CA VAL A 72 4.32 -23.37 -0.87
C VAL A 72 4.73 -22.00 -0.33
N ASN A 73 3.73 -21.14 -0.13
CA ASN A 73 3.89 -19.81 0.46
C ASN A 73 2.97 -19.65 1.68
N ILE A 74 3.23 -18.63 2.49
CA ILE A 74 2.38 -18.28 3.63
C ILE A 74 1.56 -17.05 3.28
N GLY A 75 0.23 -17.16 3.41
CA GLY A 75 -0.72 -16.07 3.29
C GLY A 75 -1.16 -15.53 4.65
N TYR A 76 -1.45 -14.24 4.68
CA TYR A 76 -1.88 -13.52 5.87
C TYR A 76 -3.03 -12.55 5.58
N ARG A 77 -3.94 -12.42 6.54
CA ARG A 77 -4.87 -11.28 6.65
C ARG A 77 -4.97 -10.82 8.10
N VAL A 78 -4.50 -9.60 8.37
CA VAL A 78 -4.61 -8.88 9.63
C VAL A 78 -5.80 -7.93 9.51
N GLN A 79 -6.85 -8.22 10.24
CA GLN A 79 -8.06 -7.41 10.38
C GLN A 79 -7.95 -6.67 11.70
N PHE A 80 -7.47 -5.43 11.61
CA PHE A 80 -6.91 -4.74 12.76
C PHE A 80 -8.02 -4.11 13.61
N ASN A 81 -8.86 -3.27 13.00
CA ASN A 81 -9.93 -2.58 13.71
C ASN A 81 -11.13 -2.32 12.79
N SER A 82 -12.34 -2.58 13.28
CA SER A 82 -13.59 -2.39 12.53
C SER A 82 -14.52 -1.31 13.11
N ALA A 83 -14.03 -0.49 14.04
CA ALA A 83 -14.86 0.43 14.81
C ALA A 83 -15.63 1.46 13.95
N ILE A 84 -15.10 1.83 12.79
CA ILE A 84 -15.69 2.84 11.89
C ILE A 84 -16.19 2.26 10.55
N GLY A 85 -16.16 0.94 10.39
CA GLY A 85 -16.62 0.27 9.17
C GLY A 85 -15.86 -1.03 8.86
N PRO A 86 -16.11 -1.67 7.71
CA PRO A 86 -15.43 -2.90 7.30
C PRO A 86 -13.91 -2.73 7.29
N TYR A 87 -13.16 -3.80 7.57
CA TYR A 87 -11.70 -3.74 7.49
C TYR A 87 -11.27 -3.33 6.08
N LYS A 88 -10.32 -2.40 5.98
CA LYS A 88 -9.87 -1.89 4.70
C LYS A 88 -8.35 -1.80 4.64
N GLY A 89 -7.77 -2.46 3.65
CA GLY A 89 -6.37 -2.25 3.28
C GLY A 89 -5.80 -3.30 2.35
N GLY A 90 -4.68 -2.96 1.73
CA GLY A 90 -4.08 -3.68 0.61
C GLY A 90 -3.54 -5.08 0.94
N LEU A 91 -3.28 -5.85 -0.12
CA LEU A 91 -2.55 -7.11 -0.12
C LEU A 91 -1.16 -6.88 -0.71
N ARG A 92 -0.11 -7.32 -0.02
CA ARG A 92 1.29 -7.21 -0.48
C ARG A 92 1.86 -8.59 -0.82
N PHE A 93 2.39 -8.77 -2.02
CA PHE A 93 3.13 -9.97 -2.42
C PHE A 93 4.60 -9.61 -2.58
N HIS A 94 5.41 -9.94 -1.58
CA HIS A 94 6.83 -9.63 -1.57
C HIS A 94 7.59 -10.62 -0.66
N PRO A 95 8.80 -11.07 -1.03
CA PRO A 95 9.54 -12.07 -0.23
C PRO A 95 9.88 -11.63 1.19
N SER A 96 9.85 -10.33 1.48
CA SER A 96 10.07 -9.82 2.85
C SER A 96 8.82 -9.85 3.73
N VAL A 97 7.64 -10.19 3.20
CA VAL A 97 6.39 -10.15 3.96
C VAL A 97 6.45 -11.13 5.14
N ASN A 98 6.17 -10.60 6.34
CA ASN A 98 6.01 -11.37 7.57
C ASN A 98 4.88 -10.75 8.41
N LEU A 99 4.54 -11.38 9.54
CA LEU A 99 3.46 -10.92 10.39
C LEU A 99 3.71 -9.53 11.00
N SER A 100 4.95 -9.23 11.42
CA SER A 100 5.36 -7.92 11.96
C SER A 100 5.03 -6.80 10.99
N ILE A 101 5.48 -6.92 9.73
CA ILE A 101 5.26 -5.94 8.68
C ILE A 101 3.75 -5.75 8.41
N LEU A 102 2.96 -6.83 8.41
CA LEU A 102 1.53 -6.73 8.14
C LEU A 102 0.75 -6.15 9.32
N LYS A 103 1.16 -6.41 10.56
CA LYS A 103 0.58 -5.74 11.74
C LYS A 103 0.92 -4.27 11.76
N PHE A 104 2.19 -3.92 11.52
CA PHE A 104 2.64 -2.54 11.32
C PHE A 104 1.73 -1.81 10.33
N LEU A 105 1.66 -2.31 9.10
CA LEU A 105 0.88 -1.68 8.04
C LEU A 105 -0.62 -1.66 8.36
N GLY A 106 -1.17 -2.69 9.00
CA GLY A 106 -2.57 -2.75 9.39
C GLY A 106 -2.93 -1.76 10.51
N PHE A 107 -2.01 -1.55 11.45
CA PHE A 107 -2.14 -0.58 12.53
C PHE A 107 -2.20 0.84 11.97
N GLU A 108 -1.22 1.24 11.16
CA GLU A 108 -1.23 2.55 10.50
C GLU A 108 -2.45 2.75 9.60
N GLN A 109 -2.86 1.70 8.88
CA GLN A 109 -4.01 1.74 8.00
C GLN A 109 -5.30 2.09 8.75
N THR A 110 -5.43 1.70 10.03
CA THR A 110 -6.57 2.06 10.88
C THR A 110 -6.71 3.57 11.01
N PHE A 111 -5.64 4.26 11.41
CA PHE A 111 -5.67 5.71 11.58
C PHE A 111 -5.72 6.45 10.26
N LYS A 112 -4.98 5.97 9.25
CA LYS A 112 -5.02 6.54 7.90
C LYS A 112 -6.44 6.53 7.33
N ASN A 113 -7.17 5.43 7.50
CA ASN A 113 -8.55 5.34 7.01
C ASN A 113 -9.49 6.22 7.80
N ALA A 114 -9.33 6.30 9.13
CA ALA A 114 -10.13 7.20 9.97
C ALA A 114 -10.01 8.68 9.54
N LEU A 115 -8.81 9.12 9.15
CA LEU A 115 -8.57 10.49 8.68
C LEU A 115 -9.26 10.83 7.35
N THR A 116 -9.72 9.83 6.59
CA THR A 116 -10.46 10.08 5.33
C THR A 116 -11.90 10.52 5.56
N THR A 117 -12.42 10.43 6.79
CA THR A 117 -13.83 10.65 7.17
C THR A 117 -14.84 9.66 6.58
N LEU A 118 -14.37 8.66 5.83
CA LEU A 118 -15.19 7.60 5.26
C LEU A 118 -15.31 6.41 6.23
N PRO A 119 -16.37 5.59 6.12
CA PRO A 119 -16.62 4.48 7.02
C PRO A 119 -15.75 3.26 6.69
N MET A 120 -14.45 3.33 7.03
CA MET A 120 -13.46 2.31 6.70
C MET A 120 -12.61 1.95 7.92
N GLY A 121 -12.73 0.72 8.40
CA GLY A 121 -11.82 0.16 9.40
C GLY A 121 -10.40 -0.04 8.85
N GLY A 122 -9.50 -0.63 9.64
CA GLY A 122 -8.11 -0.89 9.27
C GLY A 122 -7.79 -2.36 9.09
N GLY A 123 -7.02 -2.69 8.06
CA GLY A 123 -6.50 -4.04 7.87
C GLY A 123 -5.35 -4.09 6.86
N LYS A 124 -4.67 -5.22 6.80
CA LYS A 124 -3.64 -5.50 5.79
C LYS A 124 -3.54 -7.00 5.55
N GLY A 125 -3.03 -7.40 4.40
CA GLY A 125 -2.71 -8.80 4.16
C GLY A 125 -1.61 -8.94 3.14
N GLY A 126 -1.31 -10.18 2.78
CA GLY A 126 -0.26 -10.45 1.83
C GLY A 126 0.26 -11.87 1.88
N SER A 127 1.36 -12.08 1.17
CA SER A 127 2.09 -13.33 1.11
C SER A 127 3.58 -13.07 0.91
N ASP A 128 4.41 -14.00 1.38
CA ASP A 128 5.85 -14.07 1.06
C ASP A 128 6.13 -14.46 -0.40
N PHE A 129 5.08 -14.65 -1.21
CA PHE A 129 5.16 -14.87 -2.66
C PHE A 129 5.85 -13.70 -3.38
N ALA A 130 6.83 -14.03 -4.24
CA ALA A 130 7.56 -13.08 -5.07
C ALA A 130 7.04 -13.12 -6.52
N PRO A 131 6.30 -12.09 -7.00
CA PRO A 131 5.75 -12.07 -8.35
C PRO A 131 6.81 -11.82 -9.44
N ARG A 132 7.99 -11.30 -9.08
CA ARG A 132 9.08 -11.06 -10.03
C ARG A 132 9.53 -12.38 -10.68
N GLY A 133 9.68 -12.34 -12.00
CA GLY A 133 10.11 -13.49 -12.80
C GLY A 133 9.07 -14.62 -12.89
N LYS A 134 7.80 -14.35 -12.54
CA LYS A 134 6.70 -15.31 -12.69
C LYS A 134 5.91 -15.03 -13.96
N SER A 135 5.41 -16.08 -14.58
CA SER A 135 4.47 -15.93 -15.70
C SER A 135 3.10 -15.45 -15.22
N ASP A 136 2.29 -14.91 -16.13
CA ASP A 136 0.89 -14.57 -15.84
C ASP A 136 0.11 -15.80 -15.34
N ALA A 137 0.42 -16.99 -15.85
CA ALA A 137 -0.23 -18.23 -15.46
C ALA A 137 0.14 -18.65 -14.02
N GLU A 138 1.41 -18.52 -13.64
CA GLU A 138 1.87 -18.75 -12.26
C GLU A 138 1.20 -17.78 -11.28
N ILE A 139 1.16 -16.48 -11.63
CA ILE A 139 0.52 -15.46 -10.81
C ILE A 139 -0.98 -15.72 -10.67
N MET A 140 -1.66 -16.11 -11.75
CA MET A 140 -3.07 -16.48 -11.72
C MET A 140 -3.32 -17.69 -10.80
N ARG A 141 -2.53 -18.77 -10.93
CA ARG A 141 -2.64 -19.96 -10.07
C ARG A 141 -2.38 -19.62 -8.61
N PHE A 142 -1.37 -18.80 -8.33
CA PHE A 142 -1.11 -18.31 -6.98
C PHE A 142 -2.27 -17.49 -6.42
N CYS A 143 -2.80 -16.52 -7.17
CA CYS A 143 -3.94 -15.70 -6.75
C CYS A 143 -5.19 -16.56 -6.48
N GLN A 144 -5.45 -17.57 -7.31
CA GLN A 144 -6.55 -18.50 -7.10
C GLN A 144 -6.36 -19.33 -5.82
N ALA A 145 -5.17 -19.90 -5.61
CA ALA A 145 -4.84 -20.64 -4.41
C ALA A 145 -4.94 -19.77 -3.14
N PHE A 146 -4.48 -18.51 -3.20
CA PHE A 146 -4.58 -17.54 -2.12
C PHE A 146 -6.05 -17.24 -1.78
N MET A 147 -6.88 -17.03 -2.80
CA MET A 147 -8.28 -16.70 -2.63
C MET A 147 -9.11 -17.88 -2.12
N CYS A 148 -8.71 -19.13 -2.35
CA CYS A 148 -9.35 -20.33 -1.76
C CYS A 148 -9.38 -20.31 -0.22
N GLU A 149 -8.47 -19.59 0.44
CA GLU A 149 -8.51 -19.40 1.88
C GLU A 149 -9.06 -18.02 2.26
N LEU A 150 -8.62 -16.96 1.56
CA LEU A 150 -9.01 -15.60 1.90
C LEU A 150 -10.52 -15.33 1.81
N PHE A 151 -11.22 -15.94 0.84
CA PHE A 151 -12.64 -15.65 0.61
C PHE A 151 -13.53 -15.92 1.84
N LYS A 152 -13.09 -16.80 2.75
CA LYS A 152 -13.80 -17.18 3.98
C LYS A 152 -13.87 -16.06 5.02
N VAL A 153 -12.97 -15.08 4.91
CA VAL A 153 -12.80 -14.01 5.90
C VAL A 153 -12.95 -12.61 5.31
N ILE A 154 -13.37 -12.48 4.04
CA ILE A 154 -13.60 -11.19 3.39
C ILE A 154 -15.01 -11.07 2.81
N GLY A 155 -15.45 -9.84 2.57
CA GLY A 155 -16.79 -9.56 2.09
C GLY A 155 -17.07 -8.07 2.04
N PRO A 156 -18.13 -7.64 1.31
CA PRO A 156 -18.41 -6.23 1.07
C PRO A 156 -18.59 -5.42 2.37
N ASP A 157 -19.23 -6.02 3.38
CA ASP A 157 -19.49 -5.41 4.69
C ASP A 157 -18.62 -6.00 5.81
N MET A 158 -17.60 -6.79 5.46
CA MET A 158 -16.69 -7.43 6.42
C MET A 158 -15.27 -6.91 6.26
N ASP A 159 -14.65 -7.17 5.12
CA ASP A 159 -13.27 -6.81 4.83
C ASP A 159 -13.11 -6.64 3.32
N VAL A 160 -12.57 -5.48 2.92
CA VAL A 160 -12.42 -5.05 1.54
C VAL A 160 -10.94 -4.84 1.20
N PRO A 161 -10.22 -5.88 0.72
CA PRO A 161 -8.84 -5.73 0.30
C PRO A 161 -8.64 -4.82 -0.93
N ALA A 162 -7.36 -4.52 -1.21
CA ALA A 162 -6.91 -3.70 -2.33
C ALA A 162 -5.55 -4.19 -2.83
N GLY A 163 -5.03 -3.54 -3.88
CA GLY A 163 -3.63 -3.71 -4.27
C GLY A 163 -2.64 -3.06 -3.32
N ASP A 164 -1.40 -3.53 -3.34
CA ASP A 164 -0.20 -2.98 -2.71
C ASP A 164 1.03 -3.45 -3.53
N ILE A 165 2.25 -3.38 -2.98
CA ILE A 165 3.45 -3.89 -3.65
C ILE A 165 3.25 -5.36 -4.07
N GLY A 166 3.48 -5.66 -5.34
CA GLY A 166 3.29 -7.00 -5.92
C GLY A 166 1.82 -7.39 -6.21
N VAL A 167 0.85 -6.52 -5.95
CA VAL A 167 -0.59 -6.76 -6.23
C VAL A 167 -1.16 -5.56 -6.99
N GLY A 168 -1.10 -5.63 -8.32
CA GLY A 168 -1.63 -4.63 -9.24
C GLY A 168 -3.04 -4.95 -9.75
N GLY A 169 -3.43 -4.31 -10.86
CA GLY A 169 -4.72 -4.54 -11.50
C GLY A 169 -4.91 -5.99 -11.98
N ARG A 170 -3.84 -6.61 -12.48
CA ARG A 170 -3.82 -8.02 -12.92
C ARG A 170 -4.15 -8.97 -11.77
N GLU A 171 -3.42 -8.86 -10.66
CA GLU A 171 -3.65 -9.70 -9.48
C GLU A 171 -5.03 -9.47 -8.87
N ILE A 172 -5.49 -8.21 -8.77
CA ILE A 172 -6.85 -7.92 -8.32
C ILE A 172 -7.91 -8.54 -9.24
N GLY A 173 -7.67 -8.58 -10.56
CA GLY A 173 -8.51 -9.29 -11.51
C GLY A 173 -8.62 -10.79 -11.22
N TYR A 174 -7.47 -11.46 -11.06
CA TYR A 174 -7.45 -12.90 -10.74
C TYR A 174 -8.08 -13.22 -9.39
N LEU A 175 -7.77 -12.43 -8.36
CA LEU A 175 -8.34 -12.54 -7.01
C LEU A 175 -9.86 -12.36 -7.05
N PHE A 176 -10.35 -11.31 -7.70
CA PHE A 176 -11.79 -11.04 -7.81
C PHE A 176 -12.52 -12.12 -8.63
N GLY A 177 -11.91 -12.58 -9.73
CA GLY A 177 -12.44 -13.68 -10.53
C GLY A 177 -12.63 -14.95 -9.70
N MET A 178 -11.63 -15.31 -8.89
CA MET A 178 -11.72 -16.48 -8.01
C MET A 178 -12.72 -16.26 -6.86
N TYR A 179 -12.75 -15.07 -6.26
CA TYR A 179 -13.74 -14.73 -5.23
C TYR A 179 -15.16 -14.89 -5.76
N LYS A 180 -15.44 -14.37 -6.97
CA LYS A 180 -16.74 -14.52 -7.64
C LYS A 180 -17.07 -15.99 -7.91
N LYS A 181 -16.08 -16.78 -8.34
CA LYS A 181 -16.26 -18.23 -8.59
C LYS A 181 -16.63 -18.99 -7.31
N LEU A 182 -15.94 -18.72 -6.20
CA LEU A 182 -16.14 -19.41 -4.93
C LEU A 182 -17.46 -19.03 -4.24
N THR A 183 -17.85 -17.76 -4.34
CA THR A 183 -19.10 -17.25 -3.73
C THR A 183 -20.31 -17.40 -4.63
N SER A 184 -20.12 -17.66 -5.93
CA SER A 184 -21.17 -17.60 -6.96
C SER A 184 -21.92 -16.25 -7.01
N GLN A 185 -21.29 -15.17 -6.53
CA GLN A 185 -21.92 -13.85 -6.41
C GLN A 185 -21.00 -12.75 -6.95
N PHE A 186 -21.58 -11.77 -7.64
CA PHE A 186 -20.88 -10.58 -8.07
C PHE A 186 -20.94 -9.51 -6.95
N HIS A 187 -20.08 -9.62 -5.95
CA HIS A 187 -19.94 -8.58 -4.92
C HIS A 187 -18.91 -7.55 -5.34
N GLY A 188 -19.33 -6.58 -6.17
CA GLY A 188 -18.44 -5.54 -6.68
C GLY A 188 -17.66 -4.77 -5.60
N ALA A 189 -18.16 -4.68 -4.37
CA ALA A 189 -17.50 -3.96 -3.28
C ALA A 189 -16.41 -4.76 -2.54
N THR A 190 -16.31 -6.09 -2.70
CA THR A 190 -15.36 -6.92 -1.90
C THR A 190 -13.89 -6.62 -2.19
N LEU A 191 -13.57 -6.10 -3.38
CA LEU A 191 -12.22 -5.66 -3.72
C LEU A 191 -12.25 -4.27 -4.36
N THR A 192 -11.33 -3.42 -3.91
CA THR A 192 -11.03 -2.13 -4.54
C THR A 192 -9.82 -2.24 -5.46
N GLY A 193 -9.72 -1.35 -6.44
CA GLY A 193 -8.67 -1.42 -7.45
C GLY A 193 -8.97 -2.36 -8.62
N LYS A 194 -10.27 -2.55 -8.89
CA LYS A 194 -10.78 -3.28 -10.05
C LYS A 194 -10.59 -2.47 -11.34
N GLY A 195 -10.64 -3.15 -12.49
CA GLY A 195 -10.68 -2.51 -13.81
C GLY A 195 -12.02 -1.84 -14.07
N LEU A 196 -12.02 -0.82 -14.93
CA LEU A 196 -13.18 0.06 -15.15
C LEU A 196 -14.40 -0.72 -15.66
N GLU A 197 -14.18 -1.71 -16.51
CA GLU A 197 -15.20 -2.51 -17.18
C GLU A 197 -15.96 -3.43 -16.20
N TRP A 198 -15.45 -3.61 -14.98
CA TRP A 198 -15.99 -4.56 -14.00
C TRP A 198 -16.01 -4.00 -12.57
N GLY A 199 -16.29 -2.70 -12.44
CA GLY A 199 -16.58 -2.02 -11.17
C GLY A 199 -15.40 -1.25 -10.55
N GLY A 200 -14.40 -0.92 -11.36
CA GLY A 200 -13.35 0.04 -11.03
C GLY A 200 -13.84 1.49 -10.98
N SER A 201 -13.00 2.39 -10.48
CA SER A 201 -13.30 3.83 -10.39
C SER A 201 -12.28 4.64 -11.20
N ILE A 202 -12.75 5.68 -11.89
CA ILE A 202 -12.03 6.43 -12.94
C ILE A 202 -10.81 7.22 -12.49
N LEU A 203 -10.63 7.47 -11.19
CA LEU A 203 -9.43 8.16 -10.65
C LEU A 203 -8.58 7.26 -9.76
N ARG A 204 -8.89 5.95 -9.72
CA ARG A 204 -8.16 5.01 -8.85
C ARG A 204 -6.65 4.97 -9.17
N PRO A 205 -6.20 4.97 -10.43
CA PRO A 205 -4.77 4.98 -10.73
C PRO A 205 -4.05 6.21 -10.17
N GLU A 206 -4.66 7.39 -10.28
CA GLU A 206 -4.07 8.68 -9.92
C GLU A 206 -4.19 9.01 -8.42
N ALA A 207 -5.23 8.48 -7.76
CA ALA A 207 -5.75 8.96 -6.47
C ALA A 207 -4.68 9.24 -5.41
N THR A 208 -3.73 8.32 -5.19
CA THR A 208 -2.71 8.48 -4.14
C THR A 208 -1.74 9.61 -4.45
N GLY A 209 -1.24 9.69 -5.68
CA GLY A 209 -0.33 10.75 -6.10
C GLY A 209 -1.02 12.11 -6.14
N PHE A 210 -2.26 12.14 -6.66
CA PHE A 210 -3.08 13.35 -6.68
C PHE A 210 -3.36 13.85 -5.26
N GLY A 211 -3.78 12.95 -4.36
CA GLY A 211 -4.05 13.26 -2.96
C GLY A 211 -2.83 13.81 -2.23
N ALA A 212 -1.64 13.24 -2.46
CA ALA A 212 -0.40 13.75 -1.88
C ALA A 212 -0.13 15.20 -2.30
N LEU A 213 -0.28 15.51 -3.60
CA LEU A 213 -0.04 16.86 -4.10
C LEU A 213 -1.15 17.84 -3.72
N TYR A 214 -2.41 17.40 -3.63
CA TYR A 214 -3.47 18.21 -3.06
C TYR A 214 -3.17 18.59 -1.61
N PHE A 215 -2.75 17.62 -0.80
CA PHE A 215 -2.39 17.87 0.60
C PHE A 215 -1.22 18.84 0.73
N VAL A 216 -0.12 18.61 -0.01
CA VAL A 216 1.05 19.52 -0.02
C VAL A 216 0.65 20.93 -0.47
N ASN A 217 -0.13 21.05 -1.54
CA ASN A 217 -0.59 22.36 -2.03
C ASN A 217 -1.42 23.10 -0.98
N HIS A 218 -2.30 22.40 -0.24
CA HIS A 218 -3.04 22.99 0.87
C HIS A 218 -2.13 23.41 2.03
N MET A 219 -1.16 22.58 2.42
CA MET A 219 -0.17 22.94 3.45
C MET A 219 0.67 24.16 3.04
N MET A 220 1.10 24.24 1.79
CA MET A 220 1.85 25.39 1.30
C MET A 220 1.02 26.68 1.40
N LYS A 221 -0.25 26.62 1.02
CA LYS A 221 -1.18 27.74 1.12
C LYS A 221 -1.41 28.22 2.56
N THR A 222 -1.39 27.34 3.56
CA THR A 222 -1.47 27.77 4.98
C THR A 222 -0.25 28.58 5.44
N HIS A 223 0.86 28.49 4.70
CA HIS A 223 2.07 29.27 4.91
C HIS A 223 2.24 30.41 3.88
N GLY A 224 1.20 30.74 3.10
CA GLY A 224 1.26 31.78 2.07
C GLY A 224 2.18 31.45 0.89
N LEU A 225 2.47 30.18 0.66
CA LEU A 225 3.30 29.70 -0.45
C LEU A 225 2.43 29.13 -1.58
N ASP A 226 2.87 29.30 -2.82
CA ASP A 226 2.31 28.68 -4.01
C ASP A 226 3.26 27.58 -4.52
N ILE A 227 2.70 26.46 -4.98
CA ILE A 227 3.43 25.34 -5.56
C ILE A 227 3.85 25.63 -7.01
N ASN A 228 3.15 26.55 -7.68
CA ASN A 228 3.48 26.97 -9.03
C ASN A 228 4.91 27.52 -9.11
N GLY A 229 5.69 27.04 -10.08
CA GLY A 229 7.10 27.39 -10.28
C GLY A 229 8.07 26.78 -9.26
N LYS A 230 7.62 25.91 -8.34
CA LYS A 230 8.51 25.22 -7.41
C LYS A 230 9.15 23.99 -8.03
N THR A 231 10.39 23.72 -7.65
CA THR A 231 11.10 22.49 -8.03
C THR A 231 10.78 21.37 -7.04
N VAL A 232 10.44 20.20 -7.55
CA VAL A 232 10.06 19.01 -6.78
C VAL A 232 11.04 17.88 -7.08
N ALA A 233 11.73 17.39 -6.06
CA ALA A 233 12.41 16.10 -6.13
C ALA A 233 11.40 15.01 -5.80
N LEU A 234 11.23 14.06 -6.71
CA LEU A 234 10.32 12.93 -6.59
C LEU A 234 11.11 11.61 -6.61
N SER A 235 10.80 10.72 -5.67
CA SER A 235 11.33 9.36 -5.63
C SER A 235 10.31 8.35 -6.14
N GLY A 236 10.75 7.34 -6.88
CA GLY A 236 9.91 6.31 -7.47
C GLY A 236 9.52 6.63 -8.92
N PHE A 237 9.16 5.58 -9.67
CA PHE A 237 8.43 5.68 -10.95
C PHE A 237 7.13 4.84 -10.94
N GLY A 238 6.77 4.26 -9.79
CA GLY A 238 5.56 3.47 -9.63
C GLY A 238 4.27 4.30 -9.67
N ASN A 239 3.14 3.63 -9.46
CA ASN A 239 1.80 4.24 -9.60
C ASN A 239 1.59 5.53 -8.79
N VAL A 240 2.15 5.61 -7.57
CA VAL A 240 2.05 6.82 -6.73
C VAL A 240 2.91 7.95 -7.28
N ALA A 241 4.15 7.66 -7.70
CA ALA A 241 5.07 8.64 -8.25
C ALA A 241 4.55 9.20 -9.59
N TRP A 242 4.04 8.33 -10.47
CA TRP A 242 3.39 8.74 -11.72
C TRP A 242 2.24 9.73 -11.47
N GLY A 243 1.30 9.41 -10.57
CA GLY A 243 0.20 10.32 -10.25
C GLY A 243 0.67 11.61 -9.59
N ALA A 244 1.72 11.54 -8.77
CA ALA A 244 2.31 12.70 -8.10
C ALA A 244 2.99 13.63 -9.12
N ALA A 245 3.75 13.08 -10.07
CA ALA A 245 4.37 13.83 -11.15
C ALA A 245 3.32 14.55 -12.00
N LYS A 246 2.30 13.82 -12.45
CA LYS A 246 1.17 14.36 -13.21
C LYS A 246 0.50 15.52 -12.49
N LYS A 247 0.14 15.35 -11.22
CA LYS A 247 -0.51 16.43 -10.47
C LYS A 247 0.42 17.61 -10.19
N ALA A 248 1.69 17.36 -9.90
CA ALA A 248 2.67 18.42 -9.66
C ALA A 248 2.85 19.30 -10.90
N THR A 249 3.02 18.69 -12.07
CA THR A 249 3.14 19.39 -13.35
C THR A 249 1.85 20.15 -13.71
N GLU A 250 0.66 19.56 -13.51
CA GLU A 250 -0.62 20.27 -13.67
C GLU A 250 -0.77 21.51 -12.76
N LEU A 251 -0.16 21.48 -11.58
CA LEU A 251 -0.13 22.61 -10.64
C LEU A 251 0.98 23.63 -10.94
N GLY A 252 1.74 23.44 -12.02
CA GLY A 252 2.83 24.32 -12.44
C GLY A 252 4.16 24.08 -11.73
N ALA A 253 4.30 22.98 -10.98
CA ALA A 253 5.57 22.60 -10.37
C ALA A 253 6.48 21.90 -11.37
N LYS A 254 7.79 21.99 -11.17
CA LYS A 254 8.81 21.35 -11.98
C LYS A 254 9.37 20.13 -11.27
N VAL A 255 8.95 18.93 -11.68
CA VAL A 255 9.46 17.67 -11.14
C VAL A 255 10.75 17.31 -11.85
N ILE A 256 11.84 17.08 -11.12
CA ILE A 256 13.20 16.95 -11.69
C ILE A 256 13.88 15.60 -11.43
N THR A 257 13.24 14.70 -10.69
CA THR A 257 13.81 13.37 -10.43
C THR A 257 12.75 12.29 -10.50
N ILE A 258 13.18 11.09 -10.86
CA ILE A 258 12.49 9.82 -10.59
C ILE A 258 13.51 8.83 -10.06
N SER A 259 13.09 7.76 -9.39
CA SER A 259 14.03 6.75 -8.89
C SER A 259 13.50 5.33 -8.94
N GLY A 260 14.40 4.37 -9.09
CA GLY A 260 14.16 2.94 -9.03
C GLY A 260 15.10 2.25 -8.03
N PRO A 261 14.99 0.93 -7.86
CA PRO A 261 15.97 0.13 -7.13
C PRO A 261 17.40 0.24 -7.67
N ASP A 262 17.55 0.53 -8.96
CA ASP A 262 18.81 0.64 -9.69
C ASP A 262 19.51 1.99 -9.54
N GLY A 263 18.81 3.04 -9.10
CA GLY A 263 19.36 4.38 -8.95
C GLY A 263 18.30 5.47 -9.08
N TYR A 264 18.72 6.66 -9.51
CA TYR A 264 17.79 7.75 -9.81
C TYR A 264 18.18 8.49 -11.08
N ILE A 265 17.18 9.08 -11.71
CA ILE A 265 17.32 9.98 -12.85
C ILE A 265 17.22 11.40 -12.32
N TYR A 266 18.12 12.27 -12.76
CA TYR A 266 17.98 13.71 -12.68
C TYR A 266 17.67 14.27 -14.06
N ASP A 267 16.53 14.94 -14.18
CA ASP A 267 16.12 15.64 -15.39
C ASP A 267 16.00 17.15 -15.08
N PRO A 268 17.03 17.95 -15.40
CA PRO A 268 17.03 19.38 -15.10
C PRO A 268 16.00 20.15 -15.93
N ALA A 269 15.48 19.61 -17.04
CA ALA A 269 14.39 20.24 -17.80
C ALA A 269 13.04 20.02 -17.12
N GLY A 270 12.93 18.93 -16.37
CA GLY A 270 11.75 18.50 -15.65
C GLY A 270 10.84 17.60 -16.49
N LEU A 271 9.89 16.96 -15.81
CA LEU A 271 8.93 16.02 -16.40
C LEU A 271 7.76 16.77 -17.07
N ASP A 272 7.56 16.49 -18.35
CA ASP A 272 6.38 16.86 -19.15
C ASP A 272 5.45 15.64 -19.35
N ASP A 273 4.36 15.82 -20.10
CA ASP A 273 3.35 14.78 -20.30
C ASP A 273 3.94 13.50 -20.93
N GLU A 274 4.85 13.63 -21.89
CA GLU A 274 5.50 12.50 -22.57
C GLU A 274 6.39 11.72 -21.60
N LYS A 275 7.25 12.44 -20.86
CA LYS A 275 8.10 11.85 -19.83
C LYS A 275 7.29 11.17 -18.73
N ILE A 276 6.15 11.75 -18.34
CA ILE A 276 5.24 11.18 -17.33
C ILE A 276 4.61 9.89 -17.83
N GLU A 277 4.12 9.84 -19.08
CA GLU A 277 3.57 8.61 -19.64
C GLU A 277 4.61 7.49 -19.74
N TYR A 278 5.88 7.82 -20.02
CA TYR A 278 6.97 6.84 -20.04
C TYR A 278 7.19 6.12 -18.70
N LEU A 279 6.83 6.72 -17.55
CA LEU A 279 6.86 6.02 -16.24
C LEU A 279 5.94 4.79 -16.24
N LEU A 280 4.83 4.81 -17.01
CA LEU A 280 3.94 3.66 -17.15
C LEU A 280 4.62 2.54 -17.96
N GLU A 281 5.42 2.87 -18.97
CA GLU A 281 6.19 1.91 -19.75
C GLU A 281 7.28 1.24 -18.90
N LEU A 282 8.05 2.05 -18.15
CA LEU A 282 9.03 1.55 -17.19
C LEU A 282 8.39 0.57 -16.20
N ARG A 283 7.20 0.91 -15.69
CA ARG A 283 6.43 0.04 -14.78
C ARG A 283 5.93 -1.22 -15.47
N ALA A 284 5.44 -1.11 -16.71
CA ALA A 284 4.91 -2.24 -17.48
C ALA A 284 6.01 -3.24 -17.88
N SER A 285 7.26 -2.78 -18.00
CA SER A 285 8.40 -3.66 -18.30
C SER A 285 8.62 -4.77 -17.26
N GLY A 286 8.21 -4.54 -16.00
CA GLY A 286 8.42 -5.49 -14.90
C GLY A 286 9.88 -5.67 -14.46
N ASN A 287 10.81 -4.87 -15.02
CA ASN A 287 12.24 -4.97 -14.72
C ASN A 287 12.63 -4.30 -13.41
N ASP A 288 11.79 -3.36 -12.94
CA ASP A 288 12.01 -2.55 -11.74
C ASP A 288 13.31 -1.73 -11.81
N VAL A 289 13.49 -1.02 -12.93
CA VAL A 289 14.65 -0.18 -13.24
C VAL A 289 14.20 1.15 -13.86
N CYS A 290 14.93 2.23 -13.60
CA CYS A 290 14.67 3.56 -14.16
C CYS A 290 15.74 4.04 -15.15
N GLN A 291 16.87 3.35 -15.26
CA GLN A 291 17.95 3.66 -16.22
C GLN A 291 17.47 3.91 -17.67
N PRO A 292 16.52 3.14 -18.25
CA PRO A 292 16.11 3.34 -19.65
C PRO A 292 15.58 4.75 -19.96
N TYR A 293 15.14 5.51 -18.95
CA TYR A 293 14.74 6.90 -19.13
C TYR A 293 15.87 7.78 -19.69
N GLU A 294 17.13 7.55 -19.28
CA GLU A 294 18.28 8.33 -19.79
C GLU A 294 18.52 8.10 -21.29
N GLU A 295 18.22 6.89 -21.77
CA GLU A 295 18.37 6.52 -23.17
C GLU A 295 17.27 7.14 -24.04
N GLU A 296 16.07 7.33 -23.49
CA GLU A 296 14.91 7.89 -24.20
C GLU A 296 14.92 9.43 -24.21
N PHE A 297 15.31 10.07 -23.10
CA PHE A 297 15.20 11.53 -22.94
C PHE A 297 16.56 12.20 -22.79
N GLU A 298 17.03 12.81 -23.88
CA GLU A 298 18.27 13.59 -23.90
C GLU A 298 18.29 14.69 -22.82
N GLY A 299 19.45 14.90 -22.21
CA GLY A 299 19.66 15.91 -21.17
C GLY A 299 19.27 15.49 -19.76
N SER A 300 18.72 14.27 -19.59
CA SER A 300 18.64 13.62 -18.29
C SER A 300 19.94 12.88 -17.94
N THR A 301 20.14 12.53 -16.67
CA THR A 301 21.34 11.82 -16.20
C THR A 301 20.96 10.74 -15.18
N PHE A 302 21.44 9.52 -15.40
CA PHE A 302 21.28 8.42 -14.48
C PHE A 302 22.41 8.33 -13.45
N PHE A 303 22.03 8.15 -12.20
CA PHE A 303 22.95 7.99 -11.07
C PHE A 303 22.76 6.60 -10.45
N PRO A 304 23.62 5.62 -10.80
CA PRO A 304 23.46 4.24 -10.36
C PRO A 304 23.65 4.08 -8.85
N ASN A 305 22.80 3.27 -8.23
CA ASN A 305 22.83 2.90 -6.80
C ASN A 305 22.79 4.10 -5.83
N LYS A 306 22.22 5.24 -6.27
CA LYS A 306 22.03 6.44 -5.45
C LYS A 306 20.55 6.75 -5.28
N LYS A 307 20.24 7.57 -4.27
CA LYS A 307 18.91 8.15 -4.02
C LYS A 307 18.94 9.65 -4.36
N PRO A 308 17.84 10.22 -4.89
CA PRO A 308 17.74 11.64 -5.20
C PRO A 308 17.74 12.52 -3.94
#